data_AF-A0A9E2BY37-F1
#
_entry.id   AF-A0A9E2BY37-F1
#
_cell.length_a   1.000
_cell.length_b   1.000
_cell.length_c   1.000
_cell.angle_alpha   90.00
_cell.angle_beta   90.00
_cell.angle_gamma   90.00
#
_symmetry.space_group_name_H-M   'P 1'
#
loop_
_entity.id
_entity.type
_entity.pdbx_description
1 polymer ?
#
loop_
_entity_poly.entity_id
_entity_poly.type
_entity_poly.pdbx_seq_one_letter_code
_entity_poly.pdbx_strand_id
1 'polypeptide(L)'
;MLLFAADWIVALVYRGIFPDAANVLRIFILASFFEPLYMVSENVLYGIGKPKAILIAMWSSIPIFLLLAWLLMPRLGALGGALSVAGTLVSLASMTMYFIHKEIRVTPLSIVQRLVTVIPQLWARRR
;
A
#
# COMPACT_ATOMS: atom_id res chain seq x y z
N MET A 1 4.71 -7.25 -16.80
CA MET A 1 3.95 -8.20 -17.65
C MET A 1 2.44 -7.93 -17.58
N LEU A 2 1.83 -7.87 -16.40
CA LEU A 2 0.39 -7.58 -16.22
C LEU A 2 -0.09 -6.23 -16.80
N LEU A 3 0.73 -5.18 -16.76
CA LEU A 3 0.40 -3.86 -17.35
C LEU A 3 0.11 -3.92 -18.86
N PHE A 4 0.85 -4.77 -19.59
CA PHE A 4 0.69 -4.96 -21.03
C PHE A 4 -0.41 -5.96 -21.38
N ALA A 5 -0.79 -6.81 -20.43
CA ALA A 5 -1.87 -7.79 -20.59
C ALA A 5 -3.26 -7.23 -20.18
N ALA A 6 -3.32 -5.99 -19.67
CA ALA A 6 -4.56 -5.41 -19.17
C ALA A 6 -5.69 -5.41 -20.22
N ASP A 7 -5.39 -5.03 -21.47
CA ASP A 7 -6.38 -5.01 -22.54
C ASP A 7 -6.88 -6.42 -22.88
N TRP A 8 -5.98 -7.41 -22.89
CA TRP A 8 -6.32 -8.82 -23.12
C TRP A 8 -7.20 -9.39 -22.01
N ILE A 9 -6.88 -9.08 -20.75
CA ILE A 9 -7.66 -9.50 -19.58
C ILE A 9 -9.06 -8.89 -19.64
N VAL A 10 -9.17 -7.59 -19.91
CA VAL A 10 -10.46 -6.91 -20.00
C VAL A 10 -11.26 -7.40 -21.21
N ALA A 11 -10.62 -7.65 -22.35
CA ALA A 11 -11.29 -8.22 -23.52
C ALA A 11 -11.82 -9.64 -23.24
N LEU A 12 -11.06 -10.47 -22.51
CA LEU A 12 -11.47 -11.81 -22.14
C LEU A 12 -12.67 -11.80 -21.17
N VAL A 13 -12.63 -10.94 -20.15
CA VAL A 13 -13.63 -10.91 -19.07
C VAL A 13 -14.90 -10.15 -19.48
N TYR A 14 -14.74 -8.99 -20.12
CA TYR A 14 -15.84 -8.07 -20.40
C TYR A 14 -16.22 -7.99 -21.87
N ARG A 15 -15.57 -8.76 -22.76
CA ARG A 15 -15.83 -8.77 -24.21
C ARG A 15 -15.81 -7.37 -24.85
N GLY A 16 -15.05 -6.43 -24.29
CA GLY A 16 -14.92 -5.07 -24.79
C GLY A 16 -16.09 -4.13 -24.49
N ILE A 17 -17.03 -4.50 -23.61
CA ILE A 17 -18.19 -3.64 -23.26
C ILE A 17 -17.75 -2.36 -22.54
N PHE A 18 -16.65 -2.40 -21.79
CA PHE A 18 -16.13 -1.27 -21.02
C PHE A 18 -14.77 -0.81 -21.55
N PRO A 19 -14.71 0.27 -22.35
CA PRO A 19 -13.46 0.73 -22.95
C PRO A 19 -12.46 1.26 -21.91
N ASP A 20 -12.95 1.83 -20.81
CA ASP A 20 -12.09 2.41 -19.76
C ASP A 20 -11.56 1.37 -18.75
N ALA A 21 -12.11 0.15 -18.74
CA ALA A 21 -11.79 -0.85 -17.74
C ALA A 21 -10.31 -1.28 -17.79
N ALA A 22 -9.70 -1.31 -18.98
CA ALA A 22 -8.27 -1.63 -19.11
C ALA A 22 -7.38 -0.57 -18.44
N ASN A 23 -7.74 0.71 -18.56
CA ASN A 23 -7.00 1.81 -17.94
C ASN A 23 -7.20 1.84 -16.42
N VAL A 24 -8.41 1.59 -15.94
CA VAL A 24 -8.70 1.39 -14.52
C VAL A 24 -7.85 0.25 -13.94
N LEU A 25 -7.80 -0.88 -14.64
CA LEU A 25 -7.00 -2.04 -14.23
C LEU A 25 -5.51 -1.71 -14.16
N ARG A 26 -4.97 -0.97 -15.14
CA ARG A 26 -3.57 -0.51 -15.12
C ARG A 26 -3.28 0.38 -13.90
N ILE A 27 -4.19 1.30 -13.56
CA ILE A 27 -4.05 2.15 -12.36
C ILE A 27 -4.00 1.29 -11.10
N PHE A 28 -4.88 0.29 -10.97
CA PHE A 28 -4.86 -0.62 -9.82
C PHE A 28 -3.60 -1.51 -9.77
N ILE A 29 -3.08 -1.96 -10.91
CA ILE A 29 -1.81 -2.70 -10.96
C ILE A 29 -0.64 -1.81 -10.50
N LEU A 30 -0.65 -0.52 -10.79
CA LEU A 30 0.36 0.41 -10.27
C LEU A 30 0.15 0.66 -8.77
N ALA A 31 -1.09 0.81 -8.33
CA ALA A 31 -1.43 1.03 -6.93
C ALA A 31 -1.05 -0.17 -6.05
N SER A 32 -1.20 -1.40 -6.54
CA SER A 32 -0.90 -2.62 -5.78
C SER A 32 0.57 -2.73 -5.36
N PHE A 33 1.49 -1.97 -5.96
CA PHE A 33 2.86 -1.86 -5.45
C PHE A 33 2.94 -1.30 -4.03
N PHE A 34 2.01 -0.42 -3.65
CA PHE A 34 1.97 0.20 -2.32
C PHE A 34 1.23 -0.66 -1.28
N GLU A 35 0.48 -1.66 -1.72
CA GLU A 35 -0.29 -2.54 -0.84
C GLU A 35 0.61 -3.38 0.09
N PRO A 36 1.68 -4.06 -0.39
CA PRO A 36 2.64 -4.72 0.49
C PRO A 36 3.31 -3.76 1.48
N LEU A 37 3.60 -2.52 1.05
CA LEU A 37 4.23 -1.52 1.90
C LEU A 37 3.30 -1.14 3.07
N TYR A 38 2.01 -0.95 2.78
CA TYR A 38 0.99 -0.76 3.79
C TYR A 38 0.87 -1.97 4.72
N MET A 39 0.73 -3.19 4.17
CA MET A 39 0.57 -4.41 4.97
C MET A 39 1.75 -4.67 5.91
N VAL A 40 2.99 -4.52 5.42
CA VAL A 40 4.19 -4.68 6.26
C VAL A 40 4.19 -3.61 7.35
N SER A 41 3.86 -2.38 6.99
CA SER A 41 3.84 -1.27 7.93
C SER A 41 2.81 -1.48 9.04
N GLU A 42 1.61 -1.87 8.66
CA GLU A 42 0.51 -2.17 9.56
C GLU A 42 0.87 -3.30 10.54
N ASN A 43 1.42 -4.41 10.03
CA ASN A 43 1.86 -5.53 10.87
C ASN A 43 2.96 -5.14 11.85
N VAL A 44 3.89 -4.27 11.45
CA VAL A 44 4.92 -3.73 12.34
C VAL A 44 4.30 -2.86 13.44
N LEU A 45 3.37 -1.97 13.09
CA LEU A 45 2.66 -1.11 14.05
C LEU A 45 1.82 -1.92 15.03
N TYR A 46 1.17 -2.99 14.57
CA TYR A 46 0.50 -3.96 15.45
C TYR A 46 1.49 -4.68 16.37
N GLY A 47 2.61 -5.15 15.83
CA GLY A 47 3.65 -5.86 16.57
C GLY A 47 4.29 -5.05 17.71
N ILE A 48 4.41 -3.73 17.54
CA ILE A 48 4.91 -2.82 18.59
C ILE A 48 3.81 -2.28 19.52
N GLY A 49 2.56 -2.75 19.39
CA GLY A 49 1.45 -2.33 20.24
C GLY A 49 0.96 -0.91 20.00
N LYS A 50 1.08 -0.38 18.77
CA LYS A 50 0.66 0.97 18.38
C LYS A 50 -0.52 0.98 17.39
N PRO A 51 -1.64 0.27 17.65
CA PRO A 51 -2.78 0.24 16.74
C PRO A 51 -3.45 1.61 16.55
N LYS A 52 -3.27 2.53 17.52
CA LYS A 52 -3.76 3.92 17.40
C LYS A 52 -3.17 4.65 16.19
N ALA A 53 -1.92 4.37 15.81
CA ALA A 53 -1.30 5.00 14.64
C ALA A 53 -1.97 4.55 13.33
N ILE A 54 -2.36 3.27 13.26
CA ILE A 54 -3.10 2.69 12.13
C ILE A 54 -4.47 3.37 12.01
N LEU A 55 -5.20 3.48 13.14
CA LEU A 55 -6.49 4.17 13.16
C LEU A 55 -6.37 5.62 12.72
N ILE A 56 -5.35 6.35 13.18
CA ILE A 56 -5.11 7.74 12.74
C ILE A 56 -4.85 7.80 11.22
N ALA A 57 -4.04 6.89 10.68
CA ALA A 57 -3.78 6.83 9.24
C ALA A 57 -5.06 6.54 8.44
N MET A 58 -5.89 5.60 8.88
CA MET A 58 -7.17 5.28 8.24
C MET A 58 -8.15 6.46 8.29
N TRP A 59 -8.30 7.10 9.45
CA TRP A 59 -9.17 8.26 9.58
C TRP A 59 -8.69 9.45 8.76
N SER A 60 -7.37 9.61 8.63
CA SER A 60 -6.76 10.66 7.80
C SER A 60 -6.88 10.37 6.30
N SER A 61 -6.99 9.10 5.90
CA SER A 61 -7.12 8.73 4.49
C SER A 61 -8.54 8.94 3.94
N ILE A 62 -9.57 8.93 4.79
CA ILE A 62 -10.97 9.21 4.41
C ILE A 62 -11.13 10.60 3.77
N PRO A 63 -10.73 11.72 4.40
CA PRO A 63 -10.87 13.04 3.78
C PRO A 63 -10.03 13.17 2.50
N ILE A 64 -8.89 12.47 2.42
CA ILE A 64 -8.07 12.42 1.20
C ILE A 64 -8.84 11.73 0.08
N PHE A 65 -9.45 10.57 0.36
CA PHE A 65 -10.30 9.88 -0.61
C PHE A 65 -11.45 10.77 -1.06
N LEU A 66 -12.18 11.38 -0.13
CA LEU A 66 -13.32 12.24 -0.45
C LEU A 66 -12.91 13.44 -1.31
N LEU A 67 -11.79 14.08 -0.99
CA LEU A 67 -11.27 15.22 -1.75
C LEU A 67 -10.85 14.79 -3.16
N LEU A 68 -10.12 13.69 -3.29
CA LEU A 68 -9.71 13.15 -4.59
C LEU A 68 -10.92 12.71 -5.41
N ALA A 69 -11.86 11.99 -4.81
CA ALA A 69 -13.08 11.53 -5.48
C ALA A 69 -13.92 12.71 -5.96
N TRP A 70 -14.13 13.70 -5.12
CA TRP A 70 -14.87 14.90 -5.46
C TRP A 70 -14.21 15.71 -6.59
N LEU A 71 -12.87 15.74 -6.65
CA LEU A 71 -12.14 16.46 -7.69
C LEU A 71 -12.02 15.68 -9.01
N LEU A 72 -11.77 14.37 -8.94
CA LEU A 72 -11.37 13.54 -10.08
C LEU A 72 -12.55 12.81 -10.72
N MET A 73 -13.53 12.32 -9.95
CA MET A 73 -14.66 11.59 -10.52
C MET A 73 -15.51 12.45 -11.48
N PRO A 74 -15.84 13.72 -11.19
CA PRO A 74 -16.63 14.53 -12.12
C PRO A 74 -15.94 14.79 -13.45
N ARG A 75 -14.59 14.79 -13.49
CA ARG A 75 -13.81 15.10 -14.69
C ARG A 75 -13.41 13.87 -15.48
N LEU A 76 -13.16 12.74 -14.80
CA LEU A 76 -12.54 11.54 -15.38
C LEU A 76 -13.42 10.28 -15.23
N GLY A 77 -14.61 10.39 -14.64
CA GLY A 77 -15.53 9.27 -14.43
C GLY A 77 -14.89 8.12 -13.66
N ALA A 78 -14.95 6.91 -14.24
CA ALA A 78 -14.40 5.69 -13.65
C ALA A 78 -12.88 5.76 -13.41
N LEU A 79 -12.13 6.43 -14.29
CA LEU A 79 -10.68 6.64 -14.10
C LEU A 79 -10.41 7.54 -12.90
N GLY A 80 -11.24 8.56 -12.70
CA GLY A 80 -11.16 9.43 -11.53
C GLY A 80 -11.37 8.66 -10.23
N GLY A 81 -12.30 7.69 -10.24
CA GLY A 81 -12.50 6.77 -9.11
C GLY A 81 -11.27 5.92 -8.83
N ALA A 82 -10.69 5.30 -9.86
CA ALA A 82 -9.48 4.48 -9.74
C ALA A 82 -8.29 5.27 -9.19
N LEU A 83 -8.06 6.48 -9.70
CA LEU A 83 -7.00 7.38 -9.22
C LEU A 83 -7.22 7.83 -7.78
N SER A 84 -8.47 8.04 -7.38
CA SER A 84 -8.81 8.40 -6.00
C SER A 84 -8.44 7.28 -5.04
N VAL A 85 -8.82 6.04 -5.36
CA VAL A 85 -8.43 4.86 -4.56
C VAL A 85 -6.91 4.68 -4.53
N ALA A 86 -6.25 4.78 -5.68
CA ALA A 86 -4.79 4.67 -5.77
C ALA A 86 -4.09 5.74 -4.91
N GLY A 87 -4.52 7.00 -4.99
CA GLY A 87 -3.99 8.09 -4.18
C GLY A 87 -4.20 7.88 -2.68
N THR A 88 -5.37 7.37 -2.28
CA THR A 88 -5.65 6.99 -0.89
C THR A 88 -4.72 5.88 -0.41
N LEU A 89 -4.48 4.85 -1.23
CA LEU A 89 -3.58 3.74 -0.90
C LEU A 89 -2.14 4.22 -0.70
N VAL A 90 -1.66 5.08 -1.61
CA VAL A 90 -0.34 5.72 -1.52
C VAL A 90 -0.22 6.55 -0.25
N SER A 91 -1.25 7.34 0.08
CA SER A 91 -1.29 8.12 1.31
C SER A 91 -1.25 7.23 2.55
N LEU A 92 -2.02 6.15 2.57
CA LEU A 92 -2.11 5.23 3.70
C LEU A 92 -0.77 4.52 3.94
N ALA A 93 -0.15 4.02 2.87
CA ALA A 93 1.18 3.42 2.92
C ALA A 93 2.23 4.43 3.41
N SER A 94 2.18 5.67 2.92
CA SER A 94 3.11 6.73 3.32
C SER A 94 2.95 7.13 4.79
N MET A 95 1.72 7.29 5.26
CA MET A 95 1.43 7.64 6.67
C MET A 95 1.85 6.54 7.64
N THR A 96 1.51 5.28 7.33
CA THR A 96 1.90 4.15 8.18
C THR A 96 3.42 3.97 8.23
N MET A 97 4.11 4.11 7.09
CA MET A 97 5.57 4.10 7.02
C MET A 97 6.18 5.25 7.82
N TYR A 98 5.60 6.45 7.76
CA TYR A 98 6.03 7.59 8.57
C TYR A 98 5.90 7.33 10.08
N PHE A 99 4.79 6.73 10.53
CA PHE A 99 4.62 6.36 11.94
C PHE A 99 5.65 5.35 12.41
N ILE A 100 6.00 4.37 11.57
CA ILE A 100 7.07 3.41 11.87
C ILE A 100 8.41 4.09 12.01
N HIS A 101 8.74 4.98 11.06
CA HIS A 101 10.00 5.71 11.12
C HIS A 101 10.10 6.55 12.40
N LYS A 102 8.99 7.19 12.80
CA LYS A 102 8.90 7.97 14.03
C LYS A 102 9.06 7.13 15.29
N GLU A 103 8.42 5.96 15.36
CA GLU A 103 8.38 5.13 16.58
C GLU A 103 9.62 4.25 16.75
N ILE A 104 10.12 3.65 15.66
CA ILE A 104 11.14 2.61 15.77
C ILE A 104 12.56 3.17 15.54
N ARG A 105 12.72 4.42 15.01
CA ARG A 105 14.04 4.98 14.61
C ARG A 105 14.92 3.89 13.99
N VAL A 106 14.37 3.07 13.10
CA VAL A 106 15.09 1.90 12.58
C VAL A 106 16.22 2.41 11.72
N THR A 107 17.39 2.51 12.34
CA THR A 107 18.64 2.75 11.65
C THR A 107 19.01 1.41 11.00
N PRO A 108 19.43 1.38 9.73
CA PRO A 108 19.90 0.14 9.09
C PRO A 108 20.94 -0.61 9.95
N LEU A 109 21.73 0.16 10.71
CA LEU A 109 22.70 -0.32 11.69
C LEU A 109 22.10 -1.21 12.79
N SER A 110 20.92 -0.90 13.31
CA SER A 110 20.31 -1.66 14.41
C SER A 110 19.72 -2.99 13.94
N ILE A 111 19.30 -3.07 12.68
CA ILE A 111 18.87 -4.32 12.03
C ILE A 111 20.09 -5.25 11.84
N VAL A 112 21.21 -4.71 11.35
CA VAL A 112 22.46 -5.47 11.19
C VAL A 112 22.97 -5.98 12.54
N GLN A 113 22.97 -5.13 13.57
CA GLN A 113 23.38 -5.53 14.92
C GLN A 113 22.49 -6.62 15.52
N ARG A 114 21.16 -6.57 15.30
CA ARG A 114 20.24 -7.63 15.75
C ARG A 114 20.44 -8.94 14.99
N LEU A 115 20.72 -8.90 13.68
CA LEU A 115 21.04 -10.12 12.92
C LEU A 115 22.34 -10.78 13.40
N VAL A 116 23.38 -9.97 13.64
CA VAL A 116 24.68 -10.47 14.14
C VAL A 116 24.57 -11.05 15.55
N THR A 117 23.69 -10.52 16.40
CA THR A 117 23.56 -10.96 17.80
C THR A 117 22.58 -12.12 18.00
N VAL A 118 21.48 -12.18 17.23
CA VAL A 118 20.42 -13.18 17.42
C VAL A 118 20.70 -14.49 16.68
N ILE A 119 21.31 -14.43 15.50
CA ILE A 119 21.60 -15.64 14.69
C ILE A 119 22.53 -16.63 15.42
N PRO A 120 23.62 -16.21 16.10
CA PRO A 120 24.48 -17.13 16.84
C PRO A 120 23.78 -17.82 18.01
N GLN A 121 22.83 -17.14 18.67
CA GLN A 121 22.11 -17.68 19.83
C GLN A 121 21.09 -18.75 19.44
N LEU A 122 20.49 -18.66 18.26
CA LEU A 122 19.59 -19.68 17.72
C LEU A 122 20.34 -20.96 17.31
N TRP A 123 21.61 -20.82 16.88
CA TRP A 123 22.48 -21.97 16.59
C TRP A 123 22.98 -22.67 17.85
N ALA A 124 23.22 -21.93 18.94
CA ALA A 124 23.65 -22.50 20.22
C ALA A 124 22.54 -23.31 20.93
N ARG A 125 21.25 -23.00 20.70
CA ARG A 125 20.10 -23.72 21.27
C ARG A 125 19.68 -24.99 20.52
N ARG A 126 20.29 -25.29 19.38
CA ARG A 126 20.02 -26.51 18.57
C ARG A 126 21.04 -27.64 18.81
N ARG A 127 21.99 -27.46 19.73
CA ARG A 127 22.82 -28.53 20.29
C ARG A 127 22.35 -28.83 21.70
#